data_AF-A0A1I4HPG5-F1
#
_entry.id   AF-A0A1I4HPG5-F1
#
_cell.length_a   1.000
_cell.length_b   1.000
_cell.length_c   1.000
_cell.angle_alpha   90.00
_cell.angle_beta   90.00
_cell.angle_gamma   90.00
#
_symmetry.space_group_name_H-M   'P 1'
#
loop_
_entity.id
_entity.type
_entity.pdbx_description
1 polymer ?
#
loop_
_entity_poly.entity_id
_entity_poly.type
_entity_poly.pdbx_seq_one_letter_code
_entity_poly.pdbx_strand_id
1 'polypeptide(L)'
;MTHMKPLSIQPIPYQGSKRSLAPRICQLIPDGIETLYEPFAGSAAITIYAATHGKAENFVIGDSFGVLIDLWEMIIDSPTELSEKYSELWHGQLDNPQHFNEVRSAYNQEADPVQLLYLVARCVKNAVRFNKHGHFTQSADKRRTGMKPDKVTRTVHAVSKLLKGRVQLYKGDFTTCISDASPADFVYMDPPYQGTSYGPDKRYAAQLDRDTLIEALHGLDVRNVPYVLSYDGRTGDKTYGDPLPNSIKATMLEISAGRSSQATLNGSDAMTVESLYVSHGLELLDMNMPAHKEQNRLLA
;
A
#
# COMPACT_ATOMS: atom_id res chain seq x y z
N MET A 1 11.35 3.19 25.35
CA MET A 1 10.66 2.55 24.21
C MET A 1 9.54 3.47 23.77
N THR A 2 9.74 4.23 22.69
CA THR A 2 8.68 5.05 22.08
C THR A 2 7.55 4.12 21.65
N HIS A 3 6.34 4.33 22.17
CA HIS A 3 5.18 3.55 21.74
C HIS A 3 4.88 3.86 20.27
N MET A 4 5.35 3.00 19.37
CA MET A 4 5.14 3.10 17.93
C MET A 4 3.69 2.79 17.58
N LYS A 5 2.83 3.82 17.64
CA LYS A 5 1.41 3.68 17.35
C LYS A 5 1.18 3.70 15.83
N PRO A 6 0.24 2.89 15.32
CA PRO A 6 -0.18 3.00 13.92
C PRO A 6 -0.67 4.41 13.58
N LEU A 7 -0.54 4.81 12.31
CA LEU A 7 -1.01 6.11 11.81
C LEU A 7 -2.45 6.39 12.24
N SER A 8 -2.74 7.59 12.71
CA SER A 8 -4.13 8.03 12.99
C SER A 8 -4.79 8.72 11.79
N ILE A 9 -4.00 9.12 10.79
CA ILE A 9 -4.40 10.02 9.69
C ILE A 9 -4.52 9.34 8.31
N GLN A 10 -4.96 8.08 8.23
CA GLN A 10 -5.08 7.37 6.93
C GLN A 10 -6.40 7.73 6.20
N PRO A 11 -6.37 8.50 5.08
CA PRO A 11 -7.57 8.92 4.34
C PRO A 11 -8.23 7.80 3.53
N ILE A 12 -7.45 6.86 2.99
CA ILE A 12 -7.96 5.81 2.10
C ILE A 12 -8.01 4.48 2.86
N PRO A 13 -9.21 3.94 3.14
CA PRO A 13 -9.33 2.63 3.79
C PRO A 13 -9.11 1.52 2.74
N TYR A 14 -7.87 1.28 2.34
CA TYR A 14 -7.52 0.39 1.23
C TYR A 14 -7.16 -1.02 1.71
N GLN A 15 -7.58 -2.07 0.99
CA GLN A 15 -7.13 -3.43 1.26
C GLN A 15 -5.63 -3.57 0.95
N GLY A 16 -4.89 -4.31 1.79
CA GLY A 16 -3.43 -4.45 1.63
C GLY A 16 -2.63 -3.30 2.24
N SER A 17 -3.30 -2.27 2.76
CA SER A 17 -2.65 -1.15 3.44
C SER A 17 -1.68 -1.61 4.53
N LYS A 18 -0.42 -1.19 4.41
CA LYS A 18 0.65 -1.47 5.36
C LYS A 18 0.61 -0.62 6.62
N ARG A 19 -0.53 0.03 6.93
CA ARG A 19 -0.69 0.93 8.08
C ARG A 19 -0.28 0.33 9.43
N SER A 20 -0.55 -0.95 9.66
CA SER A 20 -0.16 -1.65 10.89
C SER A 20 1.34 -1.95 10.94
N LEU A 21 1.97 -2.14 9.78
CA LEU A 21 3.37 -2.50 9.63
C LEU A 21 4.29 -1.31 9.40
N ALA A 22 3.75 -0.18 8.96
CA ALA A 22 4.49 1.07 8.72
C ALA A 22 5.42 1.44 9.87
N PRO A 23 5.04 1.31 11.16
CA PRO A 23 5.97 1.58 12.24
C PRO A 23 7.22 0.70 12.21
N ARG A 24 7.08 -0.59 11.88
CA ARG A 24 8.20 -1.54 11.81
C ARG A 24 9.02 -1.36 10.53
N ILE A 25 8.35 -1.22 9.40
CA ILE A 25 9.00 -1.02 8.09
C ILE A 25 9.83 0.26 8.11
N CYS A 26 9.30 1.37 8.65
CA CYS A 26 10.01 2.64 8.70
C CYS A 26 11.20 2.68 9.68
N GLN A 27 11.43 1.62 10.48
CA GLN A 27 12.69 1.47 11.24
C GLN A 27 13.86 1.08 10.34
N LEU A 28 13.58 0.46 9.18
CA LEU A 28 14.57 0.07 8.19
C LEU A 28 14.97 1.22 7.27
N ILE A 29 14.24 2.34 7.31
CA ILE A 29 14.56 3.53 6.53
C ILE A 29 15.71 4.27 7.24
N PRO A 30 16.86 4.46 6.57
CA PRO A 30 17.97 5.25 7.11
C PRO A 30 17.52 6.66 7.50
N ASP A 31 18.20 7.25 8.49
CA ASP A 31 17.95 8.64 8.83
C ASP A 31 18.58 9.56 7.77
N GLY A 32 17.88 10.65 7.42
CA GLY A 32 18.40 11.69 6.54
C GLY A 32 18.39 11.35 5.05
N ILE A 33 17.50 10.46 4.59
CA ILE A 33 17.29 10.27 3.14
C ILE A 33 16.63 11.50 2.51
N GLU A 34 16.95 11.78 1.24
CA GLU A 34 16.39 12.90 0.51
C GLU A 34 14.94 12.61 0.10
N THR A 35 14.71 11.53 -0.67
CA THR A 35 13.39 11.17 -1.18
C THR A 35 12.99 9.74 -0.84
N LEU A 36 11.76 9.56 -0.35
CA LEU A 36 11.13 8.24 -0.23
C LEU A 36 10.21 7.97 -1.43
N TYR A 37 10.49 6.90 -2.17
CA TYR A 37 9.67 6.41 -3.27
C TYR A 37 8.76 5.27 -2.81
N GLU A 38 7.47 5.37 -3.10
CA GLU A 38 6.46 4.34 -2.88
C GLU A 38 5.69 4.09 -4.20
N PRO A 39 6.26 3.31 -5.17
CA PRO A 39 5.71 3.20 -6.53
C PRO A 39 4.51 2.23 -6.64
N PHE A 40 4.15 1.58 -5.54
CA PHE A 40 2.94 0.76 -5.37
C PHE A 40 2.13 1.29 -4.19
N ALA A 41 1.88 2.60 -4.17
CA ALA A 41 1.44 3.29 -2.96
C ALA A 41 0.11 2.77 -2.41
N GLY A 42 -0.88 2.52 -3.27
CA GLY A 42 -2.22 2.24 -2.80
C GLY A 42 -2.72 3.35 -1.85
N SER A 43 -2.70 3.05 -0.55
CA SER A 43 -3.02 4.00 0.54
C SER A 43 -1.84 4.85 1.07
N ALA A 44 -0.66 4.75 0.46
CA ALA A 44 0.57 5.49 0.82
C ALA A 44 0.90 5.43 2.33
N ALA A 45 0.69 4.26 2.94
CA ALA A 45 0.78 4.13 4.38
C ALA A 45 2.22 4.28 4.89
N ILE A 46 3.20 3.89 4.08
CA ILE A 46 4.62 4.06 4.42
C ILE A 46 5.01 5.53 4.29
N THR A 47 4.65 6.18 3.18
CA THR A 47 4.86 7.62 2.96
C THR A 47 4.31 8.48 4.08
N ILE A 48 3.04 8.27 4.47
CA ILE A 48 2.43 9.08 5.54
C ILE A 48 3.15 8.85 6.88
N TYR A 49 3.55 7.61 7.18
CA TYR A 49 4.26 7.30 8.44
C TYR A 49 5.66 7.94 8.43
N ALA A 50 6.42 7.76 7.35
CA ALA A 50 7.73 8.34 7.17
C ALA A 50 7.69 9.87 7.29
N ALA A 51 6.75 10.53 6.61
CA ALA A 51 6.57 11.98 6.67
C ALA A 51 6.22 12.48 8.08
N THR A 52 5.35 11.77 8.81
CA THR A 52 4.97 12.11 10.19
C THR A 52 6.17 12.03 11.14
N HIS A 53 7.15 11.19 10.84
CA HIS A 53 8.34 10.96 11.67
C HIS A 53 9.61 11.61 11.10
N GLY A 54 9.48 12.48 10.08
CA GLY A 54 10.61 13.21 9.51
C GLY A 54 11.68 12.30 8.89
N LYS A 55 11.29 11.16 8.32
CA LYS A 55 12.23 10.19 7.75
C LYS A 55 12.82 10.60 6.41
N ALA A 56 12.13 11.45 5.65
CA ALA A 56 12.60 11.97 4.36
C ALA A 56 12.17 13.43 4.19
N GLU A 57 12.87 14.14 3.32
CA GLU A 57 12.54 15.52 2.96
C GLU A 57 11.39 15.56 1.93
N ASN A 58 11.51 14.71 0.91
CA ASN A 58 10.59 14.61 -0.22
C ASN A 58 10.00 13.19 -0.36
N PHE A 59 8.91 13.09 -1.11
CA PHE A 59 8.16 11.85 -1.30
C PHE A 59 7.72 11.69 -2.75
N VAL A 60 7.74 10.46 -3.25
CA VAL A 60 7.14 10.09 -4.53
C VAL A 60 6.08 9.03 -4.28
N ILE A 61 4.83 9.37 -4.58
CA ILE A 61 3.69 8.44 -4.51
C ILE A 61 3.37 8.01 -5.94
N GLY A 62 3.62 6.73 -6.24
CA GLY A 62 3.36 6.14 -7.55
C GLY A 62 2.33 5.02 -7.48
N ASP A 63 1.52 4.88 -8.53
CA ASP A 63 0.65 3.73 -8.74
C ASP A 63 0.27 3.61 -10.23
N SER A 64 0.14 2.37 -10.70
CA SER A 64 -0.37 2.07 -12.04
C SER A 64 -1.86 2.41 -12.20
N PHE A 65 -2.60 2.47 -11.10
CA PHE A 65 -4.02 2.81 -11.11
C PHE A 65 -4.20 4.33 -11.07
N GLY A 66 -4.21 4.96 -12.25
CA GLY A 66 -4.21 6.41 -12.42
C GLY A 66 -5.26 7.17 -11.58
N VAL A 67 -6.48 6.64 -11.48
CA VAL A 67 -7.57 7.25 -10.68
C VAL A 67 -7.24 7.33 -9.19
N LEU A 68 -6.42 6.42 -8.68
CA LEU A 68 -5.94 6.48 -7.31
C LEU A 68 -4.94 7.62 -7.10
N ILE A 69 -4.14 7.92 -8.13
CA ILE A 69 -3.24 9.06 -8.11
C ILE A 69 -4.00 10.38 -8.31
N ASP A 70 -5.04 10.41 -9.15
CA ASP A 70 -5.99 11.54 -9.23
C ASP A 70 -6.62 11.82 -7.85
N LEU A 71 -6.97 10.76 -7.10
CA LEU A 71 -7.45 10.89 -5.73
C LEU A 71 -6.37 11.44 -4.79
N TRP A 72 -5.12 10.99 -4.91
CA TRP A 72 -4.01 11.57 -4.13
C TRP A 72 -3.80 13.05 -4.46
N GLU A 73 -3.87 13.44 -5.72
CA GLU A 73 -3.77 14.83 -6.18
C GLU A 73 -4.84 15.69 -5.48
N MET A 74 -6.10 15.25 -5.47
CA MET A 74 -7.15 15.94 -4.72
C MET A 74 -6.92 15.96 -3.20
N ILE A 75 -6.42 14.87 -2.60
CA ILE A 75 -6.10 14.82 -1.16
C ILE A 75 -5.02 15.85 -0.82
N ILE A 76 -4.02 16.03 -1.67
CA ILE A 76 -2.89 16.92 -1.43
C ILE A 76 -3.24 18.37 -1.73
N ASP A 77 -3.84 18.63 -2.90
CA ASP A 77 -3.98 19.98 -3.41
C ASP A 77 -5.33 20.62 -3.11
N SER A 78 -6.41 19.84 -3.10
CA SER A 78 -7.80 20.30 -2.95
C SER A 78 -8.58 19.53 -1.86
N PRO A 79 -8.07 19.39 -0.62
CA PRO A 79 -8.69 18.57 0.42
C PRO A 79 -10.11 19.02 0.80
N THR A 80 -10.40 20.33 0.72
CA THR A 80 -11.74 20.89 1.00
C THR A 80 -12.76 20.40 -0.01
N GLU A 81 -12.47 20.57 -1.31
CA GLU A 81 -13.34 20.16 -2.40
C GLU A 81 -13.63 18.65 -2.36
N LEU A 82 -12.59 17.84 -2.15
CA LEU A 82 -12.74 16.40 -1.97
C LEU A 82 -13.67 16.07 -0.80
N SER A 83 -13.49 16.75 0.33
CA SER A 83 -14.29 16.51 1.55
C SER A 83 -15.77 16.86 1.35
N GLU A 84 -16.05 17.97 0.69
CA GLU A 84 -17.40 18.43 0.37
C GLU A 84 -18.11 17.45 -0.57
N LYS A 85 -17.49 17.12 -1.71
CA LYS A 85 -18.02 16.14 -2.67
C LYS A 85 -18.20 14.76 -2.03
N TYR A 86 -17.25 14.31 -1.21
CA TYR A 86 -17.40 13.05 -0.47
C TYR A 86 -18.59 13.09 0.49
N SER A 87 -18.77 14.22 1.20
CA SER A 87 -19.88 14.41 2.13
C SER A 87 -21.23 14.33 1.41
N GLU A 88 -21.35 14.92 0.24
CA GLU A 88 -22.55 14.85 -0.59
C GLU A 88 -22.89 13.40 -0.99
N LEU A 89 -21.92 12.66 -1.53
CA LEU A 89 -22.09 11.22 -1.85
C LEU A 89 -22.43 10.41 -0.60
N TRP A 90 -21.82 10.74 0.53
CA TRP A 90 -22.06 10.03 1.78
C TRP A 90 -23.49 10.26 2.29
N HIS A 91 -24.00 11.49 2.26
CA HIS A 91 -25.35 11.81 2.72
C HIS A 91 -26.44 11.33 1.75
N GLY A 92 -26.17 11.36 0.43
CA GLY A 92 -27.08 10.86 -0.60
C GLY A 92 -27.46 9.39 -0.42
N GLN A 93 -26.66 8.63 0.34
CA GLN A 93 -26.94 7.23 0.64
C GLN A 93 -28.04 6.97 1.67
N LEU A 94 -28.35 7.94 2.52
CA LEU A 94 -29.10 7.71 3.76
C LEU A 94 -30.55 7.27 3.48
N ASP A 95 -31.14 7.84 2.44
CA ASP A 95 -32.53 7.59 2.06
C ASP A 95 -32.69 6.85 0.71
N ASN A 96 -31.56 6.50 0.07
CA ASN A 96 -31.55 5.84 -1.23
C ASN A 96 -30.76 4.51 -1.18
N PRO A 97 -31.44 3.35 -1.14
CA PRO A 97 -30.78 2.05 -1.10
C PRO A 97 -30.07 1.68 -2.42
N GLN A 98 -30.43 2.32 -3.54
CA GLN A 98 -29.78 2.16 -4.85
C GLN A 98 -28.53 3.05 -4.99
N HIS A 99 -28.33 4.03 -4.12
CA HIS A 99 -27.30 5.07 -4.26
C HIS A 99 -25.90 4.51 -4.51
N PHE A 100 -25.50 3.44 -3.82
CA PHE A 100 -24.19 2.83 -4.06
C PHE A 100 -24.03 2.30 -5.50
N ASN A 101 -25.09 1.69 -6.05
CA ASN A 101 -25.05 1.16 -7.41
C ASN A 101 -25.07 2.26 -8.46
N GLU A 102 -25.77 3.36 -8.19
CA GLU A 102 -25.78 4.57 -9.03
C GLU A 102 -24.39 5.20 -9.10
N VAL A 103 -23.77 5.46 -7.93
CA VAL A 103 -22.40 5.98 -7.86
C VAL A 103 -21.40 5.03 -8.51
N ARG A 104 -21.56 3.71 -8.32
CA ARG A 104 -20.71 2.72 -9.01
C ARG A 104 -20.89 2.77 -10.52
N SER A 105 -22.12 2.96 -11.00
CA SER A 105 -22.40 3.06 -12.43
C SER A 105 -21.78 4.31 -13.02
N ALA A 106 -21.92 5.47 -12.35
CA ALA A 106 -21.29 6.72 -12.75
C ALA A 106 -19.75 6.60 -12.76
N TYR A 107 -19.19 6.00 -11.71
CA TYR A 107 -17.74 5.79 -11.60
C TYR A 107 -17.20 4.95 -12.76
N ASN A 108 -17.92 3.90 -13.16
CA ASN A 108 -17.51 3.06 -14.29
C ASN A 108 -17.57 3.78 -15.64
N GLN A 109 -18.21 4.95 -15.74
CA GLN A 109 -18.24 5.78 -16.94
C GLN A 109 -17.21 6.91 -16.88
N GLU A 110 -17.07 7.56 -15.73
CA GLU A 110 -16.33 8.82 -15.58
C GLU A 110 -14.98 8.67 -14.89
N ALA A 111 -14.78 7.57 -14.16
CA ALA A 111 -13.58 7.31 -13.35
C ALA A 111 -13.27 8.42 -12.32
N ASP A 112 -14.30 9.03 -11.73
CA ASP A 112 -14.13 10.12 -10.75
C ASP A 112 -13.44 9.65 -9.45
N PRO A 113 -12.38 10.35 -8.98
CA PRO A 113 -11.62 9.96 -7.79
C PRO A 113 -12.42 10.04 -6.48
N VAL A 114 -13.36 10.99 -6.34
CA VAL A 114 -14.18 11.12 -5.13
C VAL A 114 -15.19 9.98 -5.03
N GLN A 115 -15.79 9.62 -6.17
CA GLN A 115 -16.64 8.43 -6.30
C GLN A 115 -15.83 7.16 -5.97
N LEU A 116 -14.58 7.04 -6.43
CA LEU A 116 -13.70 5.94 -6.03
C LEU A 116 -13.53 5.87 -4.51
N LEU A 117 -13.20 6.99 -3.85
CA LEU A 117 -13.03 7.02 -2.39
C LEU A 117 -14.31 6.57 -1.65
N TYR A 118 -15.48 7.04 -2.08
CA TYR A 118 -16.76 6.61 -1.55
C TYR A 118 -17.00 5.11 -1.73
N LEU A 119 -16.75 4.57 -2.92
CA LEU A 119 -16.93 3.15 -3.23
C LEU A 119 -15.97 2.28 -2.41
N VAL A 120 -14.69 2.64 -2.32
CA VAL A 120 -13.68 1.92 -1.52
C VAL A 120 -14.06 1.93 -0.04
N ALA A 121 -14.50 3.06 0.49
CA ALA A 121 -14.88 3.18 1.89
C ALA A 121 -16.13 2.37 2.25
N ARG A 122 -17.03 2.12 1.29
CA ARG A 122 -18.33 1.48 1.51
C ARG A 122 -18.43 0.04 1.00
N CYS A 123 -17.52 -0.42 0.13
CA CYS A 123 -17.60 -1.76 -0.42
C CYS A 123 -17.28 -2.85 0.63
N VAL A 124 -17.70 -4.08 0.34
CA VAL A 124 -17.44 -5.23 1.22
C VAL A 124 -15.94 -5.36 1.51
N LYS A 125 -15.58 -5.35 2.81
CA LYS A 125 -14.20 -5.47 3.31
C LYS A 125 -13.20 -4.41 2.80
N ASN A 126 -13.67 -3.32 2.19
CA ASN A 126 -12.84 -2.36 1.45
C ASN A 126 -11.99 -3.04 0.34
N ALA A 127 -12.43 -4.19 -0.16
CA ALA A 127 -11.66 -5.03 -1.06
C ALA A 127 -11.97 -4.65 -2.51
N VAL A 128 -11.17 -3.75 -3.08
CA VAL A 128 -11.39 -3.26 -4.45
C VAL A 128 -11.28 -4.41 -5.47
N ARG A 129 -12.16 -4.40 -6.48
CA ARG A 129 -12.16 -5.40 -7.54
C ARG A 129 -12.67 -4.82 -8.84
N PHE A 130 -11.91 -5.04 -9.91
CA PHE A 130 -12.25 -4.61 -11.25
C PHE A 130 -12.46 -5.82 -12.17
N ASN A 131 -13.35 -5.69 -13.14
CA ASN A 131 -13.42 -6.70 -14.20
C ASN A 131 -12.34 -6.44 -15.26
N LYS A 132 -12.29 -7.30 -16.29
CA LYS A 132 -11.37 -7.15 -17.44
C LYS A 132 -11.54 -5.84 -18.24
N HIS A 133 -12.64 -5.11 -18.04
CA HIS A 133 -12.91 -3.82 -18.68
C HIS A 133 -12.52 -2.64 -17.77
N GLY A 134 -11.91 -2.90 -16.61
CA GLY A 134 -11.55 -1.85 -15.65
C GLY A 134 -12.73 -1.32 -14.82
N HIS A 135 -13.92 -1.93 -14.93
CA HIS A 135 -15.09 -1.48 -14.16
C HIS A 135 -15.07 -2.05 -12.75
N PHE A 136 -15.35 -1.21 -11.75
CA PHE A 136 -15.54 -1.60 -10.36
C PHE A 136 -16.77 -2.51 -10.22
N THR A 137 -16.58 -3.67 -9.56
CA THR A 137 -17.60 -4.73 -9.49
C THR A 137 -18.11 -5.06 -8.09
N GLN A 138 -17.54 -4.46 -7.04
CA GLN A 138 -17.98 -4.80 -5.68
C GLN A 138 -19.36 -4.25 -5.33
N SER A 139 -19.95 -4.88 -4.32
CA SER A 139 -21.23 -4.48 -3.72
C SER A 139 -21.01 -3.67 -2.45
N ALA A 140 -22.02 -2.90 -2.06
CA ALA A 140 -22.04 -2.20 -0.79
C ALA A 140 -21.96 -3.17 0.40
N ASP A 141 -21.19 -2.82 1.42
CA ASP A 141 -21.22 -3.49 2.71
C ASP A 141 -22.45 -3.06 3.50
N LYS A 142 -23.49 -3.90 3.56
CA LYS A 142 -24.76 -3.57 4.24
C LYS A 142 -24.63 -3.38 5.75
N ARG A 143 -23.49 -3.71 6.36
CA ARG A 143 -23.27 -3.61 7.82
C ARG A 143 -22.77 -2.23 8.24
N ARG A 144 -22.35 -1.38 7.31
CA ARG A 144 -21.72 -0.08 7.59
C ARG A 144 -21.98 0.92 6.47
N THR A 145 -21.90 2.20 6.81
CA THR A 145 -22.10 3.32 5.89
C THR A 145 -20.79 3.84 5.27
N GLY A 146 -19.69 3.11 5.44
CA GLY A 146 -18.34 3.57 5.10
C GLY A 146 -17.74 4.60 6.07
N MET A 147 -16.69 5.29 5.65
CA MET A 147 -16.00 6.31 6.45
C MET A 147 -16.90 7.54 6.62
N LYS A 148 -17.01 8.08 7.85
CA LYS A 148 -17.85 9.28 8.10
C LYS A 148 -17.21 10.53 7.48
N PRO A 149 -18.00 11.49 6.95
CA PRO A 149 -17.49 12.73 6.36
C PRO A 149 -16.49 13.47 7.24
N ASP A 150 -16.81 13.71 8.52
CA ASP A 150 -15.89 14.40 9.47
C ASP A 150 -14.52 13.73 9.57
N LYS A 151 -14.49 12.39 9.49
CA LYS A 151 -13.24 11.64 9.52
C LYS A 151 -12.47 11.82 8.21
N VAL A 152 -13.14 11.76 7.05
CA VAL A 152 -12.51 12.05 5.76
C VAL A 152 -11.93 13.46 5.80
N THR A 153 -12.74 14.48 6.10
CA THR A 153 -12.31 15.88 6.23
C THR A 153 -11.07 16.02 7.08
N ARG A 154 -11.09 15.48 8.31
CA ARG A 154 -9.94 15.58 9.21
C ARG A 154 -8.69 14.87 8.68
N THR A 155 -8.84 13.71 8.05
CA THR A 155 -7.68 12.94 7.55
C THR A 155 -7.07 13.55 6.29
N VAL A 156 -7.88 13.97 5.30
CA VAL A 156 -7.36 14.57 4.07
C VAL A 156 -6.70 15.92 4.33
N HIS A 157 -7.27 16.75 5.22
CA HIS A 157 -6.63 18.03 5.61
C HIS A 157 -5.32 17.81 6.36
N ALA A 158 -5.25 16.80 7.24
CA ALA A 158 -4.02 16.48 7.95
C ALA A 158 -2.92 16.00 6.99
N VAL A 159 -3.28 15.15 6.01
CA VAL A 159 -2.33 14.64 5.01
C VAL A 159 -1.91 15.73 4.02
N SER A 160 -2.84 16.56 3.54
CA SER A 160 -2.51 17.74 2.72
C SER A 160 -1.50 18.63 3.43
N LYS A 161 -1.76 19.01 4.69
CA LYS A 161 -0.81 19.82 5.49
C LYS A 161 0.55 19.14 5.63
N LEU A 162 0.59 17.81 5.74
CA LEU A 162 1.82 17.06 5.91
C LEU A 162 2.66 17.00 4.63
N LEU A 163 2.06 16.76 3.47
CA LEU A 163 2.76 16.40 2.25
C LEU A 163 2.79 17.49 1.18
N LYS A 164 1.91 18.50 1.25
CA LYS A 164 1.83 19.56 0.24
C LYS A 164 3.16 20.29 0.10
N GLY A 165 3.63 20.42 -1.14
CA GLY A 165 4.91 21.02 -1.50
C GLY A 165 6.14 20.10 -1.30
N ARG A 166 5.95 18.85 -0.87
CA ARG A 166 7.02 17.86 -0.65
C ARG A 166 6.76 16.51 -1.31
N VAL A 167 5.69 16.41 -2.10
CA VAL A 167 5.29 15.16 -2.75
C VAL A 167 5.17 15.34 -4.26
N GLN A 168 5.72 14.39 -5.00
CA GLN A 168 5.48 14.22 -6.42
C GLN A 168 4.57 13.00 -6.63
N LEU A 169 3.58 13.16 -7.50
CA LEU A 169 2.61 12.12 -7.82
C LEU A 169 2.94 11.51 -9.19
N TYR A 170 2.95 10.19 -9.27
CA TYR A 170 3.33 9.46 -10.47
C TYR A 170 2.25 8.48 -10.94
N LYS A 171 1.71 8.71 -12.13
CA LYS A 171 0.72 7.84 -12.80
C LYS A 171 1.45 6.94 -13.80
N GLY A 172 1.58 5.65 -13.51
CA GLY A 172 2.15 4.73 -14.48
C GLY A 172 2.93 3.57 -13.90
N ASP A 173 3.87 3.07 -14.70
CA ASP A 173 4.67 1.91 -14.35
C ASP A 173 5.67 2.21 -13.21
N PHE A 174 5.89 1.21 -12.36
CA PHE A 174 6.76 1.36 -11.20
C PHE A 174 8.24 1.52 -11.60
N THR A 175 8.67 0.91 -12.71
CA THR A 175 10.07 0.98 -13.17
C THR A 175 10.46 2.41 -13.56
N THR A 176 9.55 3.13 -14.21
CA THR A 176 9.73 4.53 -14.57
C THR A 176 9.53 5.45 -13.38
N CYS A 177 8.67 5.09 -12.41
CA CYS A 177 8.52 5.83 -11.16
C CYS A 177 9.82 5.90 -10.34
N ILE A 178 10.70 4.89 -10.44
CA ILE A 178 11.95 4.79 -9.66
C ILE A 178 13.22 5.00 -10.51
N SER A 179 13.08 5.46 -11.76
CA SER A 179 14.22 5.62 -12.69
C SER A 179 15.24 6.62 -12.17
N ASP A 180 14.77 7.66 -11.48
CA ASP A 180 15.60 8.79 -11.06
C ASP A 180 16.13 8.64 -9.62
N ALA A 181 15.76 7.55 -8.93
CA ALA A 181 16.21 7.29 -7.58
C ALA A 181 17.74 7.11 -7.51
N SER A 182 18.34 7.66 -6.46
CA SER A 182 19.77 7.72 -6.21
C SER A 182 20.15 7.09 -4.87
N PRO A 183 21.46 6.93 -4.56
CA PRO A 183 21.89 6.43 -3.25
C PRO A 183 21.45 7.27 -2.05
N ALA A 184 21.04 8.52 -2.26
CA ALA A 184 20.53 9.41 -1.20
C ALA A 184 19.03 9.16 -0.91
N ASP A 185 18.36 8.38 -1.76
CA ASP A 185 16.92 8.11 -1.68
C ASP A 185 16.65 6.72 -1.08
N PHE A 186 15.37 6.39 -0.91
CA PHE A 186 14.94 5.06 -0.48
C PHE A 186 13.69 4.62 -1.25
N VAL A 187 13.62 3.35 -1.63
CA VAL A 187 12.46 2.79 -2.33
C VAL A 187 11.74 1.74 -1.47
N TYR A 188 10.47 1.98 -1.13
CA TYR A 188 9.61 0.95 -0.54
C TYR A 188 8.66 0.38 -1.59
N MET A 189 8.73 -0.93 -1.82
CA MET A 189 7.88 -1.63 -2.79
C MET A 189 6.94 -2.62 -2.11
N ASP A 190 5.68 -2.63 -2.55
CA ASP A 190 4.64 -3.56 -2.10
C ASP A 190 3.75 -3.97 -3.28
N PRO A 191 4.32 -4.70 -4.26
CA PRO A 191 3.59 -5.09 -5.46
C PRO A 191 2.45 -6.08 -5.14
N PRO A 192 1.45 -6.20 -6.01
CA PRO A 192 0.37 -7.17 -5.82
C PRO A 192 0.91 -8.61 -5.81
N TYR A 193 0.61 -9.36 -4.74
CA TYR A 193 1.11 -10.73 -4.52
C TYR A 193 0.87 -11.71 -5.68
N GLN A 194 1.84 -12.59 -5.92
CA GLN A 194 1.63 -13.81 -6.71
C GLN A 194 0.52 -14.66 -6.07
N GLY A 195 -0.53 -14.96 -6.83
CA GLY A 195 -1.62 -15.82 -6.35
C GLY A 195 -2.95 -15.13 -6.05
N THR A 196 -2.97 -13.81 -5.78
CA THR A 196 -4.23 -13.09 -5.47
C THR A 196 -5.04 -12.64 -6.69
N SER A 197 -4.51 -12.94 -7.89
CA SER A 197 -5.01 -12.50 -9.19
C SER A 197 -5.48 -13.64 -10.10
N TYR A 198 -5.50 -14.89 -9.61
CA TYR A 198 -6.02 -16.03 -10.39
C TYR A 198 -7.53 -16.13 -10.24
N GLY A 199 -8.24 -15.53 -11.19
CA GLY A 199 -9.70 -15.58 -11.33
C GLY A 199 -10.18 -14.66 -12.45
N PRO A 200 -11.43 -14.81 -12.92
CA PRO A 200 -12.00 -13.97 -13.98
C PRO A 200 -12.14 -12.48 -13.57
N ASP A 201 -12.14 -12.19 -12.26
CA ASP A 201 -12.13 -10.84 -11.70
C ASP A 201 -10.72 -10.47 -11.23
N LYS A 202 -10.11 -9.45 -11.86
CA LYS A 202 -8.77 -8.98 -11.51
C LYS A 202 -8.84 -8.01 -10.31
N ARG A 203 -8.01 -8.20 -9.29
CA ARG A 203 -7.90 -7.23 -8.17
C ARG A 203 -7.14 -5.96 -8.58
N TYR A 204 -6.14 -6.12 -9.45
CA TYR A 204 -5.35 -5.03 -10.03
C TYR A 204 -5.38 -5.13 -11.56
N ALA A 205 -5.45 -3.98 -12.25
CA ALA A 205 -5.57 -3.92 -13.70
C ALA A 205 -4.30 -4.42 -14.41
N ALA A 206 -3.12 -4.12 -13.85
CA ALA A 206 -1.83 -4.61 -14.32
C ALA A 206 -1.38 -5.81 -13.48
N GLN A 207 -0.99 -6.89 -14.16
CA GLN A 207 -0.24 -7.98 -13.53
C GLN A 207 1.23 -7.60 -13.59
N LEU A 208 1.90 -7.54 -12.43
CA LEU A 208 3.34 -7.36 -12.40
C LEU A 208 4.01 -8.68 -12.79
N ASP A 209 4.79 -8.64 -13.86
CA ASP A 209 5.65 -9.74 -14.25
C ASP A 209 6.84 -9.86 -13.27
N ARG A 210 7.17 -11.09 -12.87
CA ARG A 210 8.20 -11.34 -11.86
C ARG A 210 9.60 -10.99 -12.37
N ASP A 211 9.87 -11.26 -13.64
CA ASP A 211 11.19 -10.99 -14.23
C ASP A 211 11.42 -9.48 -14.32
N THR A 212 10.38 -8.72 -14.67
CA THR A 212 10.39 -7.24 -14.61
C THR A 212 10.72 -6.71 -13.21
N LEU A 213 10.14 -7.30 -12.15
CA LEU A 213 10.48 -6.92 -10.77
C LEU A 213 11.95 -7.21 -10.47
N ILE A 214 12.46 -8.38 -10.84
CA ILE A 214 13.85 -8.79 -10.60
C ILE A 214 14.84 -7.88 -11.34
N GLU A 215 14.55 -7.55 -12.60
CA GLU A 215 15.36 -6.60 -13.37
C GLU A 215 15.40 -5.22 -12.71
N ALA A 216 14.26 -4.74 -12.20
CA ALA A 216 14.21 -3.48 -11.47
C ALA A 216 15.04 -3.51 -10.18
N LEU A 217 14.99 -4.59 -9.40
CA LEU A 217 15.81 -4.78 -8.20
C LEU A 217 17.31 -4.81 -8.55
N HIS A 218 17.70 -5.50 -9.62
CA HIS A 218 19.08 -5.45 -10.12
C HIS A 218 19.51 -4.04 -10.51
N GLY A 219 18.62 -3.25 -11.13
CA GLY A 219 18.88 -1.85 -11.45
C GLY A 219 19.09 -0.97 -10.21
N LEU A 220 18.37 -1.23 -9.11
CA LEU A 220 18.59 -0.55 -7.83
C LEU A 220 19.92 -0.99 -7.19
N ASP A 221 20.24 -2.29 -7.21
CA ASP A 221 21.48 -2.86 -6.69
C ASP A 221 22.73 -2.28 -7.41
N VAL A 222 22.66 -2.10 -8.73
CA VAL A 222 23.76 -1.52 -9.53
C VAL A 222 23.98 -0.04 -9.19
N ARG A 223 22.89 0.69 -8.93
CA ARG A 223 22.93 2.11 -8.57
C ARG A 223 23.19 2.35 -7.08
N ASN A 224 23.24 1.31 -6.26
CA ASN A 224 23.31 1.39 -4.79
C ASN A 224 22.16 2.19 -4.18
N VAL A 225 20.96 2.07 -4.73
CA VAL A 225 19.75 2.67 -4.15
C VAL A 225 19.20 1.72 -3.08
N PRO A 226 19.06 2.14 -1.81
CA PRO A 226 18.51 1.27 -0.78
C PRO A 226 17.00 1.08 -0.99
N TYR A 227 16.54 -0.14 -0.79
CA TYR A 227 15.13 -0.50 -0.85
C TYR A 227 14.71 -1.52 0.20
N VAL A 228 13.40 -1.53 0.44
CA VAL A 228 12.68 -2.62 1.09
C VAL A 228 11.54 -3.05 0.18
N LEU A 229 11.46 -4.35 -0.07
CA LEU A 229 10.40 -4.97 -0.83
C LEU A 229 9.58 -5.86 0.11
N SER A 230 8.31 -5.51 0.31
CA SER A 230 7.31 -6.43 0.86
C SER A 230 6.86 -7.36 -0.26
N TYR A 231 7.29 -8.62 -0.18
CA TYR A 231 7.02 -9.61 -1.22
C TYR A 231 6.80 -10.94 -0.56
N ASP A 232 5.66 -11.53 -0.85
CA ASP A 232 5.22 -12.79 -0.29
C ASP A 232 4.95 -12.78 1.22
N GLY A 233 4.16 -13.75 1.67
CA GLY A 233 3.82 -13.91 3.07
C GLY A 233 3.47 -15.35 3.36
N ARG A 234 3.66 -15.76 4.61
CA ARG A 234 3.25 -17.07 5.11
C ARG A 234 1.99 -16.95 5.95
N THR A 235 1.05 -17.86 5.75
CA THR A 235 -0.06 -18.06 6.69
C THR A 235 -0.03 -19.52 7.14
N GLY A 236 0.44 -19.76 8.36
CA GLY A 236 0.77 -21.11 8.83
C GLY A 236 1.88 -21.74 7.99
N ASP A 237 1.70 -22.99 7.54
CA ASP A 237 2.70 -23.72 6.76
C ASP A 237 2.72 -23.36 5.26
N LYS A 238 1.79 -22.54 4.78
CA LYS A 238 1.71 -22.15 3.37
C LYS A 238 2.57 -20.93 3.09
N THR A 239 3.62 -21.14 2.31
CA THR A 239 4.40 -20.09 1.64
C THR A 239 3.74 -19.79 0.30
N TYR A 240 3.50 -18.52 0.02
CA TYR A 240 3.06 -18.05 -1.29
C TYR A 240 4.26 -17.44 -2.00
N GLY A 241 4.46 -17.76 -3.29
CA GLY A 241 5.54 -17.22 -4.13
C GLY A 241 6.88 -17.97 -4.03
N ASP A 242 7.68 -17.83 -5.10
CA ASP A 242 9.05 -18.33 -5.17
C ASP A 242 10.02 -17.30 -4.60
N PRO A 243 11.02 -17.70 -3.78
CA PRO A 243 12.00 -16.77 -3.25
C PRO A 243 12.72 -16.00 -4.35
N LEU A 244 13.17 -14.78 -4.04
CA LEU A 244 14.03 -14.00 -4.94
C LEU A 244 15.33 -14.75 -5.22
N PRO A 245 15.90 -14.62 -6.44
CA PRO A 245 17.15 -15.30 -6.76
C PRO A 245 18.31 -14.74 -5.93
N ASN A 246 19.29 -15.59 -5.62
CA ASN A 246 20.50 -15.22 -4.86
C ASN A 246 21.34 -14.10 -5.51
N SER A 247 21.04 -13.76 -6.76
CA SER A 247 21.66 -12.63 -7.46
C SER A 247 21.22 -11.28 -6.93
N ILE A 248 20.03 -11.20 -6.29
CA ILE A 248 19.53 -9.98 -5.65
C ILE A 248 20.25 -9.75 -4.33
N LYS A 249 20.75 -8.53 -4.13
CA LYS A 249 21.51 -8.14 -2.94
C LYS A 249 20.58 -7.77 -1.77
N ALA A 250 19.73 -8.70 -1.35
CA ALA A 250 18.78 -8.47 -0.27
C ALA A 250 18.75 -9.63 0.75
N THR A 251 18.53 -9.27 2.02
CA THR A 251 18.28 -10.22 3.10
C THR A 251 16.79 -10.30 3.37
N MET A 252 16.25 -11.52 3.46
CA MET A 252 14.84 -11.74 3.81
C MET A 252 14.66 -11.68 5.33
N LEU A 253 13.67 -10.91 5.78
CA LEU A 253 13.20 -10.81 7.16
C LEU A 253 11.73 -11.17 7.23
N GLU A 254 11.31 -11.82 8.31
CA GLU A 254 9.91 -12.21 8.53
C GLU A 254 9.27 -11.38 9.63
N ILE A 255 8.42 -10.40 9.28
CA ILE A 255 7.71 -9.59 10.27
C ILE A 255 6.33 -10.15 10.55
N SER A 256 6.01 -10.37 11.83
CA SER A 256 4.63 -10.68 12.24
C SER A 256 3.67 -9.53 11.85
N ALA A 257 2.72 -9.84 10.98
CA ALA A 257 1.66 -8.94 10.50
C ALA A 257 0.37 -9.03 11.33
N GLY A 258 0.38 -9.86 12.38
CA GLY A 258 -0.77 -10.10 13.27
C GLY A 258 -1.58 -11.33 12.89
N ARG A 259 -2.77 -11.48 13.50
CA ARG A 259 -3.67 -12.62 13.22
C ARG A 259 -4.25 -12.53 11.81
N SER A 260 -4.25 -13.65 11.10
CA SER A 260 -4.85 -13.75 9.78
C SER A 260 -6.36 -13.57 9.85
N SER A 261 -6.87 -12.55 9.15
CA SER A 261 -8.30 -12.30 9.03
C SER A 261 -9.04 -13.48 8.37
N GLN A 262 -8.37 -14.19 7.47
CA GLN A 262 -8.96 -15.33 6.75
C GLN A 262 -8.94 -16.61 7.60
N ALA A 263 -7.89 -16.82 8.39
CA ALA A 263 -7.84 -17.91 9.36
C ALA A 263 -8.91 -17.74 10.45
N THR A 264 -9.09 -16.51 10.94
CA THR A 264 -10.11 -16.17 11.93
C THR A 264 -11.52 -16.44 11.40
N LEU A 265 -11.80 -16.07 10.14
CA LEU A 265 -13.08 -16.37 9.47
C LEU A 265 -13.33 -17.88 9.30
N ASN A 266 -12.27 -18.68 9.22
CA ASN A 266 -12.33 -20.14 9.12
C ASN A 266 -12.22 -20.85 10.48
N GLY A 267 -12.24 -20.12 11.60
CA GLY A 267 -12.17 -20.69 12.96
C GLY A 267 -10.79 -21.17 13.41
N SER A 268 -9.72 -20.73 12.74
CA SER A 268 -8.33 -21.10 13.04
C SER A 268 -7.51 -19.90 13.55
N ASP A 269 -6.66 -20.11 14.55
CA ASP A 269 -5.74 -19.09 15.08
C ASP A 269 -4.39 -19.19 14.35
N ALA A 270 -4.29 -18.58 13.17
CA ALA A 270 -3.05 -18.53 12.41
C ALA A 270 -2.51 -17.10 12.33
N MET A 271 -1.22 -16.95 12.55
CA MET A 271 -0.50 -15.69 12.37
C MET A 271 -0.16 -15.50 10.89
N THR A 272 -0.31 -14.28 10.40
CA THR A 272 0.24 -13.86 9.11
C THR A 272 1.64 -13.33 9.35
N VAL A 273 2.59 -13.88 8.62
CA VAL A 273 3.96 -13.39 8.54
C VAL A 273 4.13 -12.76 7.18
N GLU A 274 4.72 -11.58 7.14
CA GLU A 274 5.05 -10.88 5.92
C GLU A 274 6.56 -10.93 5.70
N SER A 275 6.97 -11.29 4.48
CA SER A 275 8.37 -11.37 4.09
C SER A 275 8.82 -10.02 3.54
N LEU A 276 9.82 -9.45 4.18
CA LEU A 276 10.49 -8.23 3.72
C LEU A 276 11.87 -8.58 3.18
N TYR A 277 12.15 -8.23 1.94
CA TYR A 277 13.47 -8.27 1.36
C TYR A 277 14.11 -6.89 1.55
N VAL A 278 15.18 -6.85 2.34
CA VAL A 278 15.88 -5.63 2.72
C VAL A 278 17.23 -5.59 2.01
N SER A 279 17.44 -4.57 1.18
CA SER A 279 18.70 -4.39 0.44
C SER A 279 19.93 -4.33 1.38
N HIS A 280 21.06 -4.84 0.91
CA HIS A 280 22.31 -4.82 1.67
C HIS A 280 22.77 -3.39 1.98
N GLY A 281 23.32 -3.19 3.18
CA GLY A 281 23.80 -1.87 3.65
C GLY A 281 22.83 -1.16 4.60
N LEU A 282 21.61 -1.67 4.77
CA LEU A 282 20.67 -1.20 5.79
C LEU A 282 20.96 -1.86 7.14
N GLU A 283 20.98 -1.07 8.21
CA GLU A 283 21.13 -1.59 9.57
C GLU A 283 19.86 -2.33 10.00
N LEU A 284 20.00 -3.63 10.26
CA LEU A 284 18.97 -4.45 10.86
C LEU A 284 18.96 -4.18 12.36
N LEU A 285 18.32 -3.08 12.78
CA LEU A 285 18.06 -2.82 14.20
C LEU A 285 17.32 -4.02 14.82
N ASP A 286 17.53 -4.27 16.12
CA ASP A 286 16.87 -5.31 16.94
C ASP A 286 15.33 -5.15 16.92
N MET A 287 14.72 -5.49 15.79
CA MET A 287 13.33 -5.85 15.71
C MET A 287 13.25 -7.10 16.59
N ASN A 288 12.53 -7.06 17.71
CA ASN A 288 12.24 -8.27 18.49
C ASN A 288 11.56 -9.30 17.57
N MET A 289 12.39 -10.17 17.02
CA MET A 289 12.06 -11.13 15.99
C MET A 289 12.45 -12.48 16.59
N PRO A 290 11.59 -13.51 16.49
CA PRO A 290 12.08 -14.86 16.62
C PRO A 290 13.07 -15.07 15.46
N ALA A 291 14.35 -14.88 15.74
CA ALA A 291 15.40 -15.30 14.83
C ALA A 291 15.24 -16.82 14.67
N HIS A 292 14.78 -17.28 13.52
CA HIS A 292 15.06 -18.65 13.11
C HIS A 292 16.56 -18.73 12.88
N LYS A 293 17.30 -19.01 13.97
CA LYS A 293 18.58 -19.71 13.89
C LYS A 293 18.28 -21.06 13.26
N GLU A 294 18.41 -21.17 11.95
CA GLU A 294 18.92 -22.36 11.24
C GLU A 294 18.79 -22.17 9.72
N GLN A 295 19.79 -21.50 9.13
CA GLN A 295 20.28 -21.86 7.80
C GLN A 295 21.81 -21.89 7.89
N ASN A 296 22.31 -22.85 8.66
CA ASN A 296 23.71 -23.23 8.66
C ASN A 296 23.80 -24.70 9.07
N ARG A 297 23.57 -25.59 8.10
CA ARG A 297 24.22 -26.89 7.91
C ARG A 297 23.54 -27.64 6.77
N LEU A 298 24.36 -28.33 5.98
CA LEU A 298 24.08 -29.11 4.77
C LEU A 298 24.16 -28.22 3.50
N LEU A 299 25.19 -28.29 2.67
CA LEU A 299 26.09 -29.40 2.36
C LEU A 299 27.51 -28.91 2.04
N ALA A 300 28.45 -29.74 2.49
CA ALA A 300 29.79 -29.89 1.94
C ALA A 300 29.74 -30.34 0.47
#